data_AF-A0A7V7WUM8-F1
#
_entry.id   AF-A0A7V7WUM8-F1
#
_cell.length_a   1.000
_cell.length_b   1.000
_cell.length_c   1.000
_cell.angle_alpha   90.00
_cell.angle_beta   90.00
_cell.angle_gamma   90.00
#
_symmetry.space_group_name_H-M   'P 1'
#
loop_
_entity.id
_entity.type
_entity.pdbx_description
1 polymer ?
#
loop_
_entity_poly.entity_id
_entity_poly.type
_entity_poly.pdbx_seq_one_letter_code
_entity_poly.pdbx_strand_id
1 'polypeptide(L)'
;YLLEKGITLPPGEGGYLYHEPCHNPMKQRESMLTVKALLGDAVIKNERCCGESGTFGIARPDIATQVRFRKEEEIRKGEAALRERGVGGDLKMLTSCPSCLQGLSRYQADLRSGLLEADYIVIEMARRLLGESWMEDYVARANAGGIERVLV
;
A
#
# COMPACT_ATOMS: atom_id res chain seq x y z
N TYR A 1 -3.91 3.82 -17.22
CA TYR A 1 -2.50 3.84 -17.63
C TYR A 1 -1.81 2.48 -17.52
N LEU A 2 -1.37 2.01 -16.33
CA LEU A 2 -0.57 0.77 -16.23
C LEU A 2 -1.24 -0.45 -16.89
N LEU A 3 -2.53 -0.66 -16.61
CA LEU A 3 -3.31 -1.72 -17.24
C LEU A 3 -3.44 -1.58 -18.77
N GLU A 4 -3.53 -0.35 -19.30
CA GLU A 4 -3.58 -0.11 -20.76
C GLU A 4 -2.25 -0.42 -21.43
N LYS A 5 -1.15 -0.34 -20.68
CA LYS A 5 0.20 -0.71 -21.12
C LYS A 5 0.53 -2.18 -20.85
N GLY A 6 -0.40 -2.95 -20.28
CA GLY A 6 -0.16 -4.35 -19.91
C GLY A 6 0.87 -4.53 -18.80
N ILE A 7 1.09 -3.51 -17.98
CA ILE A 7 2.06 -3.55 -16.86
C ILE A 7 1.34 -4.09 -15.63
N THR A 8 1.62 -5.33 -15.26
CA THR A 8 1.07 -6.05 -14.10
C THR A 8 2.15 -6.88 -13.43
N LEU A 9 1.95 -7.28 -12.17
CA LEU A 9 2.81 -8.27 -11.53
C LEU A 9 2.53 -9.68 -12.07
N PRO A 10 3.54 -10.56 -12.11
CA PRO A 10 3.34 -11.98 -12.33
C PRO A 10 2.38 -12.58 -11.29
N PRO A 11 1.49 -13.51 -11.67
CA PRO A 11 0.64 -14.21 -10.72
C PRO A 11 1.44 -15.02 -9.70
N GLY A 12 0.97 -15.07 -8.45
CA GLY A 12 1.48 -16.00 -7.43
C GLY A 12 2.54 -15.43 -6.50
N GLU A 13 2.91 -14.15 -6.63
CA GLU A 13 3.91 -13.52 -5.77
C GLU A 13 3.31 -12.58 -4.71
N GLY A 14 3.36 -13.01 -3.45
CA GLY A 14 3.03 -12.20 -2.26
C GLY A 14 1.54 -12.15 -1.92
N GLY A 15 1.24 -11.94 -0.63
CA GLY A 15 -0.12 -11.65 -0.17
C GLY A 15 -0.21 -10.22 0.36
N TYR A 16 -1.18 -9.47 -0.15
CA TYR A 16 -1.33 -8.05 0.13
C TYR A 16 -2.65 -7.76 0.82
N LEU A 17 -2.59 -6.85 1.78
CA LEU A 17 -3.76 -6.11 2.25
C LEU A 17 -3.85 -4.82 1.46
N TYR A 18 -5.04 -4.45 0.99
CA TYR A 18 -5.25 -3.18 0.30
C TYR A 18 -6.14 -2.25 1.11
N HIS A 19 -5.61 -1.10 1.49
CA HIS A 19 -6.38 -0.01 2.09
C HIS A 19 -6.81 0.98 1.02
N GLU A 20 -8.09 0.92 0.66
CA GLU A 20 -8.73 1.90 -0.18
C GLU A 20 -8.83 3.26 0.56
N PRO A 21 -8.27 4.35 0.00
CA PRO A 21 -8.35 5.66 0.64
C PRO A 21 -9.80 6.18 0.68
N CYS A 22 -10.15 6.92 1.73
CA CYS A 22 -11.44 7.61 1.82
C CYS A 22 -11.66 8.59 0.65
N HIS A 23 -10.57 9.21 0.18
CA HIS A 23 -10.55 10.01 -1.06
C HIS A 23 -9.95 9.20 -2.20
N ASN A 24 -10.66 8.15 -2.61
CA ASN A 24 -10.20 7.21 -3.63
C ASN A 24 -9.96 7.91 -4.99
N PRO A 25 -8.72 7.90 -5.53
CA PRO A 25 -8.40 8.52 -6.82
C PRO A 25 -8.80 7.68 -8.04
N MET A 26 -9.10 6.39 -7.87
CA MET A 26 -9.50 5.50 -8.97
C MET A 26 -10.98 5.71 -9.31
N LYS A 27 -11.25 6.34 -10.47
CA LYS A 27 -12.63 6.67 -10.90
C LYS A 27 -13.14 5.86 -12.10
N GLN A 28 -12.24 5.31 -12.91
CA GLN A 28 -12.61 4.61 -14.15
C GLN A 28 -13.18 3.22 -13.90
N ARG A 29 -12.77 2.56 -12.81
CA ARG A 29 -13.15 1.19 -12.43
C ARG A 29 -13.19 1.10 -10.91
N GLU A 30 -13.84 0.06 -10.41
CA GLU A 30 -13.79 -0.27 -8.99
C GLU A 30 -12.35 -0.58 -8.56
N SER A 31 -11.99 -0.15 -7.35
CA SER A 31 -10.62 -0.19 -6.84
C SER A 31 -10.07 -1.59 -6.72
N MET A 32 -10.80 -2.51 -6.10
CA MET A 32 -10.34 -3.87 -5.92
C MET A 32 -10.17 -4.61 -7.24
N LEU A 33 -11.05 -4.39 -8.22
CA LEU A 33 -10.86 -4.91 -9.58
C LEU A 33 -9.57 -4.38 -10.20
N THR A 34 -9.29 -3.08 -10.02
CA THR A 34 -8.07 -2.46 -10.55
C THR A 34 -6.81 -3.00 -9.86
N VAL A 35 -6.83 -3.09 -8.53
CA VAL A 35 -5.70 -3.56 -7.73
C VAL A 35 -5.42 -5.03 -7.99
N LYS A 36 -6.44 -5.88 -8.06
CA LYS A 36 -6.25 -7.30 -8.42
C LYS A 36 -5.73 -7.47 -9.83
N ALA A 37 -6.21 -6.66 -10.78
CA ALA A 37 -5.67 -6.69 -12.15
C ALA A 37 -4.18 -6.30 -12.19
N LEU A 38 -3.72 -5.43 -11.28
CA LEU A 38 -2.32 -5.00 -11.20
C LEU A 38 -1.43 -5.98 -10.45
N LEU A 39 -1.92 -6.59 -9.37
CA LEU A 39 -1.10 -7.34 -8.40
C LEU A 39 -1.38 -8.86 -8.38
N GLY A 40 -2.48 -9.31 -8.97
CA GLY A 40 -2.99 -10.67 -8.86
C GLY A 40 -4.06 -10.86 -7.77
N ASP A 41 -4.48 -12.12 -7.57
CA ASP A 41 -5.65 -12.45 -6.74
C ASP A 41 -5.38 -12.53 -5.23
N ALA A 42 -4.11 -12.55 -4.82
CA ALA A 42 -3.68 -12.60 -3.43
C ALA A 42 -3.80 -11.23 -2.72
N VAL A 43 -4.84 -10.46 -3.03
CA VAL A 43 -5.13 -9.15 -2.43
C VAL A 43 -6.45 -9.19 -1.68
N ILE A 44 -6.43 -8.82 -0.41
CA ILE A 44 -7.61 -8.70 0.44
C ILE A 44 -7.85 -7.22 0.76
N LYS A 45 -9.08 -6.76 0.56
CA LYS A 45 -9.48 -5.40 0.97
C LYS A 45 -9.44 -5.30 2.49
N ASN A 46 -8.69 -4.33 3.01
CA ASN A 46 -8.62 -4.04 4.43
C ASN A 46 -9.46 -2.80 4.75
N GLU A 47 -10.65 -3.08 5.28
CA GLU A 47 -11.70 -2.09 5.53
C GLU A 47 -11.31 -1.08 6.63
N ARG A 48 -12.14 -0.04 6.74
CA ARG A 48 -12.09 1.03 7.76
C ARG A 48 -10.92 2.00 7.62
N CYS A 49 -11.15 3.22 8.12
CA CYS A 49 -10.18 4.33 8.15
C CYS A 49 -8.93 3.95 8.96
N CYS A 50 -7.77 4.46 8.56
CA CYS A 50 -6.50 4.23 9.28
C CYS A 50 -6.38 5.02 10.60
N GLY A 51 -7.33 5.90 10.93
CA GLY A 51 -7.35 6.64 12.20
C GLY A 51 -6.31 7.76 12.36
N GLU A 52 -5.48 8.01 11.34
CA GLU A 52 -4.32 8.92 11.46
C GLU A 52 -4.23 9.94 10.31
N SER A 53 -4.75 9.58 9.12
CA SER A 53 -4.69 10.37 7.90
C SER A 53 -5.30 11.76 8.04
N GLY A 54 -4.76 12.73 7.29
CA GLY A 54 -5.33 14.08 7.20
C GLY A 54 -5.30 14.82 8.53
N THR A 55 -4.26 14.61 9.34
CA THR A 55 -4.07 15.17 10.69
C THR A 55 -5.07 14.68 11.75
N PHE A 56 -5.95 13.75 11.42
CA PHE A 56 -7.02 13.29 12.32
C PHE A 56 -6.49 12.78 13.67
N GLY A 57 -5.40 12.02 13.66
CA GLY A 57 -4.78 11.48 14.87
C GLY A 57 -4.33 12.56 15.86
N ILE A 58 -3.88 13.71 15.35
CA ILE A 58 -3.40 14.85 16.15
C ILE A 58 -4.57 15.78 16.52
N ALA A 59 -5.49 16.00 15.58
CA ALA A 59 -6.60 16.93 15.77
C ALA A 59 -7.66 16.39 16.74
N ARG A 60 -7.91 15.07 16.76
CA ARG A 60 -8.92 14.40 17.58
C ARG A 60 -8.39 13.10 18.21
N PRO A 61 -7.37 13.18 19.08
CA PRO A 61 -6.80 11.99 19.73
C PRO A 61 -7.85 11.24 20.58
N ASP A 62 -8.85 11.95 21.10
CA ASP A 62 -9.98 11.40 21.84
C ASP A 62 -10.83 10.40 21.05
N ILE A 63 -10.88 10.54 19.71
CA ILE A 63 -11.60 9.63 18.81
C ILE A 63 -10.63 8.70 18.08
N ALA A 64 -9.47 9.21 17.66
CA ALA A 64 -8.53 8.50 16.79
C ALA A 64 -8.09 7.14 17.35
N THR A 65 -7.90 7.04 18.66
CA THR A 65 -7.54 5.78 19.33
C THR A 65 -8.57 4.67 19.10
N GLN A 66 -9.87 4.97 19.17
CA GLN A 66 -10.91 3.97 18.93
C GLN A 66 -10.96 3.54 17.46
N VAL A 67 -10.78 4.50 16.54
CA VAL A 67 -10.68 4.20 15.10
C VAL A 67 -9.47 3.31 14.82
N ARG A 68 -8.34 3.58 15.48
CA ARG A 68 -7.13 2.76 15.39
C ARG A 68 -7.39 1.32 15.84
N PHE A 69 -8.03 1.11 17.00
CA PHE A 69 -8.35 -0.25 17.47
C PHE A 69 -9.24 -0.99 16.47
N ARG A 70 -10.25 -0.32 15.91
CA ARG A 70 -11.09 -0.95 14.90
C ARG A 70 -10.31 -1.31 13.64
N LYS A 71 -9.36 -0.47 13.22
CA LYS A 71 -8.49 -0.75 12.06
C LYS A 71 -7.57 -1.95 12.33
N GLU A 72 -6.97 -2.00 13.51
CA GLU A 72 -6.11 -3.10 13.96
C GLU A 72 -6.85 -4.44 13.93
N GLU A 73 -8.11 -4.50 14.34
CA GLU A 73 -8.95 -5.70 14.20
C GLU A 73 -9.12 -6.13 12.73
N GLU A 74 -9.39 -5.19 11.82
CA GLU A 74 -9.53 -5.51 10.39
C GLU A 74 -8.20 -5.98 9.79
N ILE A 75 -7.07 -5.39 10.19
CA ILE A 75 -5.73 -5.83 9.80
C ILE A 75 -5.50 -7.28 10.21
N ARG A 76 -5.80 -7.65 11.46
CA ARG A 76 -5.65 -9.03 11.94
C ARG A 76 -6.58 -10.02 11.24
N LYS A 77 -7.80 -9.61 10.90
CA LYS A 77 -8.70 -10.43 10.07
C LYS A 77 -8.13 -10.67 8.68
N GLY A 78 -7.60 -9.62 8.05
CA GLY A 78 -6.93 -9.71 6.76
C GLY A 78 -5.70 -10.61 6.80
N GLU A 79 -4.86 -10.46 7.83
CA GLU A 79 -3.71 -11.33 8.10
C GLU A 79 -4.16 -12.80 8.17
N ALA A 80 -5.12 -13.13 9.03
CA ALA A 80 -5.62 -14.49 9.18
C ALA A 80 -6.11 -15.08 7.84
N ALA A 81 -6.88 -14.30 7.08
CA ALA A 81 -7.39 -14.72 5.77
C ALA A 81 -6.29 -14.93 4.72
N LEU A 82 -5.18 -14.18 4.77
CA LEU A 82 -4.01 -14.43 3.92
C LEU A 82 -3.24 -15.67 4.38
N ARG A 83 -3.09 -15.89 5.69
CA ARG A 83 -2.45 -17.10 6.24
C ARG A 83 -3.20 -18.38 5.88
N GLU A 84 -4.53 -18.37 5.95
CA GLU A 84 -5.38 -19.49 5.53
C GLU A 84 -5.20 -19.86 4.04
N ARG A 85 -4.79 -18.89 3.21
CA ARG A 85 -4.46 -19.10 1.79
C ARG A 85 -3.01 -19.55 1.57
N GLY A 86 -2.25 -19.80 2.64
CA GLY A 86 -0.86 -20.24 2.57
C GLY A 86 0.17 -19.13 2.36
N VAL A 87 -0.20 -17.85 2.51
CA VAL A 87 0.76 -16.74 2.41
C VAL A 87 1.63 -16.72 3.67
N GLY A 88 2.93 -17.01 3.52
CA GLY A 88 3.94 -16.93 4.58
C GLY A 88 4.68 -15.58 4.62
N GLY A 89 5.55 -15.40 5.63
CA GLY A 89 6.45 -14.24 5.74
C GLY A 89 5.76 -12.93 6.13
N ASP A 90 6.47 -11.81 6.00
CA ASP A 90 5.91 -10.48 6.26
C ASP A 90 4.80 -10.13 5.26
N LEU A 91 3.81 -9.38 5.74
CA LEU A 91 2.68 -8.93 4.92
C LEU A 91 2.83 -7.46 4.58
N LYS A 92 2.31 -7.08 3.41
CA LYS A 92 2.29 -5.68 2.98
C LYS A 92 0.88 -5.10 2.98
N MET A 93 0.74 -3.90 3.52
CA MET A 93 -0.43 -3.03 3.43
C MET A 93 -0.20 -2.01 2.32
N LEU A 94 -0.88 -2.18 1.20
CA LEU A 94 -0.78 -1.27 0.07
C LEU A 94 -1.88 -0.23 0.09
N THR A 95 -1.54 0.99 -0.34
CA THR A 95 -2.51 2.07 -0.55
C THR A 95 -2.16 2.92 -1.78
N SER A 96 -3.05 3.84 -2.14
CA SER A 96 -2.84 4.83 -3.20
C SER A 96 -2.85 6.27 -2.69
N CYS A 97 -2.77 6.47 -1.37
CA CYS A 97 -2.85 7.80 -0.73
C CYS A 97 -1.66 8.05 0.22
N PRO A 98 -0.98 9.21 0.13
CA PRO A 98 0.20 9.50 0.95
C PRO A 98 -0.14 9.64 2.42
N SER A 99 -1.27 10.29 2.72
CA SER A 99 -1.73 10.45 4.10
C SER A 99 -2.10 9.12 4.72
N CYS A 100 -2.70 8.22 3.93
CA CYS A 100 -2.98 6.85 4.37
C CYS A 100 -1.70 6.10 4.65
N LEU A 101 -0.70 6.18 3.76
CA LEU A 101 0.59 5.53 3.96
C LEU A 101 1.20 5.93 5.31
N GLN A 102 1.33 7.23 5.57
CA GLN A 102 1.87 7.74 6.84
C GLN A 102 1.11 7.18 8.05
N GLY A 103 -0.22 7.13 7.97
CA GLY A 103 -1.05 6.58 9.04
C GLY A 103 -0.89 5.06 9.20
N LEU A 104 -0.83 4.33 8.10
CA LEU A 104 -0.70 2.87 8.06
C LEU A 104 0.68 2.41 8.54
N SER A 105 1.73 3.20 8.35
CA SER A 105 3.07 2.91 8.88
C SER A 105 3.09 2.78 10.41
N ARG A 106 2.10 3.32 11.13
CA ARG A 106 1.97 3.18 12.59
C ARG A 106 1.46 1.81 13.04
N TYR A 107 1.04 0.95 12.11
CA TYR A 107 0.55 -0.40 12.37
C TYR A 107 1.60 -1.51 12.17
N GLN A 108 2.88 -1.14 12.00
CA GLN A 108 3.97 -2.09 11.71
C GLN A 108 4.05 -3.27 12.69
N ALA A 109 3.76 -3.04 13.97
CA ALA A 109 3.86 -4.03 15.03
C ALA A 109 2.50 -4.68 15.42
N ASP A 110 1.44 -4.41 14.65
CA ASP A 110 0.08 -4.82 15.05
C ASP A 110 -0.35 -6.20 14.52
N LEU A 111 0.47 -6.82 13.66
CA LEU A 111 0.27 -8.21 13.23
C LEU A 111 0.54 -9.18 14.37
N ARG A 112 -0.13 -10.33 14.31
CA ARG A 112 0.18 -11.45 15.22
C ARG A 112 1.44 -12.20 14.79
N SER A 113 1.73 -12.20 13.49
CA SER A 113 2.83 -12.92 12.88
C SER A 113 3.62 -12.02 11.91
N GLY A 114 4.84 -11.66 12.29
CA GLY A 114 5.74 -10.85 11.47
C GLY A 114 5.42 -9.35 11.51
N LEU A 115 5.98 -8.62 10.55
CA LEU A 115 5.80 -7.17 10.42
C LEU A 115 4.78 -6.82 9.34
N LEU A 116 4.05 -5.72 9.55
CA LEU A 116 3.26 -5.09 8.49
C LEU A 116 4.04 -3.95 7.86
N GLU A 117 4.48 -4.14 6.62
CA GLU A 117 5.06 -3.04 5.85
C GLU A 117 3.94 -2.28 5.14
N ALA A 118 3.86 -0.97 5.32
CA ALA A 118 2.94 -0.13 4.57
C ALA A 118 3.68 0.52 3.39
N ASP A 119 3.12 0.44 2.18
CA ASP A 119 3.70 1.05 0.99
C ASP A 119 2.61 1.44 -0.04
N TYR A 120 3.02 2.07 -1.13
CA TYR A 120 2.19 2.34 -2.28
C TYR A 120 2.14 1.17 -3.25
N ILE A 121 0.97 0.97 -3.88
CA ILE A 121 0.82 -0.02 -4.95
C ILE A 121 1.90 0.15 -6.03
N VAL A 122 2.11 1.38 -6.50
CA VAL A 122 3.06 1.65 -7.60
C VAL A 122 4.52 1.46 -7.21
N ILE A 123 4.85 1.65 -5.93
CA ILE A 123 6.21 1.44 -5.40
C ILE A 123 6.49 -0.05 -5.27
N GLU A 124 5.56 -0.82 -4.72
CA GLU A 124 5.66 -2.29 -4.68
C GLU A 124 5.79 -2.86 -6.10
N MET A 125 5.00 -2.35 -7.05
CA MET A 125 5.11 -2.76 -8.45
C MET A 125 6.48 -2.42 -9.05
N ALA A 126 7.00 -1.22 -8.80
CA ALA A 126 8.32 -0.83 -9.29
C ALA A 126 9.42 -1.73 -8.71
N ARG A 127 9.39 -2.01 -7.40
CA ARG A 127 10.34 -2.89 -6.73
C ARG A 127 10.33 -4.31 -7.31
N ARG A 128 9.15 -4.86 -7.54
CA ARG A 128 8.95 -6.22 -8.12
C ARG A 128 9.37 -6.30 -9.59
N LEU A 129 9.08 -5.28 -10.38
CA LEU A 129 9.31 -5.30 -11.84
C LEU A 129 10.72 -4.83 -12.23
N LEU A 130 11.28 -3.89 -11.48
CA LEU A 130 12.53 -3.20 -11.81
C LEU A 130 13.67 -3.54 -10.84
N GLY A 131 13.38 -4.27 -9.75
CA GLY A 131 14.35 -4.66 -8.72
C GLY A 131 14.43 -3.69 -7.54
N GLU A 132 15.14 -4.08 -6.48
CA GLU A 132 15.26 -3.30 -5.24
C GLU A 132 15.95 -1.94 -5.44
N SER A 133 16.89 -1.85 -6.40
CA SER A 133 17.62 -0.62 -6.73
C SER A 133 16.86 0.36 -7.61
N TRP A 134 15.60 0.08 -7.97
CA TRP A 134 14.84 0.82 -8.98
C TRP A 134 14.84 2.34 -8.78
N MET A 135 14.78 2.80 -7.52
CA MET A 135 14.74 4.22 -7.17
C MET A 135 16.10 4.88 -7.37
N GLU A 136 17.18 4.23 -6.96
CA GLU A 136 18.55 4.71 -7.15
C GLU A 136 18.87 4.80 -8.64
N ASP A 137 18.53 3.75 -9.40
CA ASP A 137 18.71 3.70 -10.85
C ASP A 137 17.88 4.77 -11.57
N TYR A 138 16.65 5.01 -11.10
CA TYR A 138 15.80 6.08 -11.63
C TYR A 138 16.41 7.46 -11.38
N VAL A 139 16.83 7.76 -10.15
CA VAL A 139 17.44 9.05 -9.79
C VAL A 139 18.73 9.29 -10.56
N ALA A 140 19.61 8.28 -10.65
CA ALA A 140 20.86 8.39 -11.41
C ALA A 140 20.62 8.73 -12.89
N ARG A 141 19.67 8.06 -13.54
CA ARG A 141 19.29 8.34 -14.94
C ARG A 141 18.63 9.71 -15.10
N ALA A 142 17.77 10.12 -14.17
CA ALA A 142 17.13 11.43 -14.21
C ALA A 142 18.15 12.58 -14.06
N ASN A 143 19.12 12.42 -13.14
CA ASN A 143 20.18 13.39 -12.92
C ASN A 143 21.13 13.49 -14.13
N ALA A 144 21.47 12.35 -14.77
CA ALA A 144 22.31 12.35 -15.98
C ALA A 144 21.71 13.15 -17.15
N GLY A 145 20.40 13.44 -17.12
CA GLY A 145 19.66 14.22 -18.13
C GLY A 145 19.50 15.72 -17.83
N GLY A 146 20.06 16.25 -16.74
CA GLY A 146 20.11 17.68 -16.46
C GLY A 146 18.94 18.24 -15.64
N ILE A 147 18.74 17.73 -14.42
CA ILE A 147 17.89 18.37 -13.40
C ILE A 147 18.42 19.76 -13.00
N GLU A 148 19.68 20.08 -13.34
CA GLU A 148 20.27 21.42 -13.19
C GLU A 148 19.52 22.56 -13.94
N ARG A 149 18.54 22.27 -14.81
CA ARG A 149 17.82 23.31 -15.59
C ARG A 149 16.51 23.82 -14.98
N VAL A 150 16.05 23.27 -13.85
CA VAL A 150 14.71 23.61 -13.28
C VAL A 150 14.78 24.43 -11.99
N LEU A 151 15.99 24.71 -11.47
CA LEU A 151 16.19 25.67 -10.38
C LEU A 151 17.10 26.81 -10.87
N VAL A 152 16.50 27.78 -11.58
CA VAL A 152 17.09 29.12 -11.78
C VAL A 152 16.02 30.15 -11.42
#